data_AF-A0A928STB9-F1
#
_entry.id   AF-A0A928STB9-F1
#
_cell.length_a   1.000
_cell.length_b   1.000
_cell.length_c   1.000
_cell.angle_alpha   90.00
_cell.angle_beta   90.00
_cell.angle_gamma   90.00
#
_symmetry.space_group_name_H-M   'P 1'
#
loop_
_entity.id
_entity.type
_entity.pdbx_description
1 polymer ?
#
loop_
_entity_poly.entity_id
_entity_poly.type
_entity_poly.pdbx_seq_one_letter_code
_entity_poly.pdbx_strand_id
1 'polypeptide(L)'
;MSGPIEDGVWPDQLTAHVTDSGSEPRLHGYAVESDLAVHYSFPELCLLALTGELPSERQAHAFGVALSFLSGASVAEAPLHAARLSRVCGATSSGTIGVAAIGLAEQARHLLAEHAELLAWLGGDTGPFPERHLATSAREVASVERLGAALGEPVRGLCENPSRRAALICVLWSAGLRSPASLELAWTLARLPVTFAEARAVAPASLRDYPMNTPPFVYEPPT
;
A
#
# COMPACT_ATOMS: atom_id res chain seq x y z
N MET A 1 15.70 -32.45 -27.96
CA MET A 1 14.31 -32.62 -27.45
C MET A 1 13.66 -31.28 -27.61
N SER A 2 12.57 -31.18 -28.37
CA SER A 2 11.78 -29.95 -28.44
C SER A 2 10.94 -29.86 -27.18
N GLY A 3 11.01 -28.72 -26.51
CA GLY A 3 10.23 -28.43 -25.32
C GLY A 3 9.01 -27.57 -25.67
N PRO A 4 8.15 -27.31 -24.67
CA PRO A 4 6.95 -26.51 -24.87
C PRO A 4 7.23 -25.08 -25.36
N ILE A 5 8.45 -24.55 -25.17
CA ILE A 5 8.87 -23.22 -25.66
C ILE A 5 9.15 -23.26 -27.16
N GLU A 6 9.79 -24.32 -27.64
CA GLU A 6 10.22 -24.47 -29.04
C GLU A 6 9.05 -24.83 -29.97
N ASP A 7 8.01 -25.47 -29.46
CA ASP A 7 6.87 -25.95 -30.25
C ASP A 7 5.65 -24.99 -30.23
N GLY A 8 5.72 -23.89 -29.47
CA GLY A 8 4.63 -22.92 -29.32
C GLY A 8 4.63 -21.82 -30.38
N VAL A 9 3.43 -21.36 -30.77
CA VAL A 9 3.27 -20.07 -31.48
C VAL A 9 3.12 -18.99 -30.42
N TRP A 10 4.13 -18.13 -30.32
CA TRP A 10 4.18 -17.06 -29.31
C TRP A 10 3.87 -15.70 -29.95
N PRO A 11 3.23 -14.77 -29.22
CA PRO A 11 3.11 -13.41 -29.69
C PRO A 11 4.47 -12.72 -29.76
N ASP A 12 4.71 -11.98 -30.84
CA ASP A 12 5.98 -11.25 -31.05
C ASP A 12 6.08 -9.97 -30.20
N GLN A 13 4.96 -9.53 -29.60
CA GLN A 13 4.86 -8.24 -28.89
C GLN A 13 4.03 -8.36 -27.62
N LEU A 14 4.42 -7.59 -26.60
CA LEU A 14 3.61 -7.34 -25.41
C LEU A 14 2.49 -6.35 -25.76
N THR A 15 1.26 -6.66 -25.39
CA THR A 15 0.12 -5.75 -25.56
C THR A 15 -0.09 -4.93 -24.29
N ALA A 16 -0.10 -3.61 -24.41
CA ALA A 16 -0.45 -2.73 -23.31
C ALA A 16 -1.98 -2.62 -23.20
N HIS A 17 -2.53 -2.88 -22.01
CA HIS A 17 -3.97 -2.82 -21.76
C HIS A 17 -4.41 -1.59 -20.97
N VAL A 18 -3.49 -1.01 -20.19
CA VAL A 18 -3.79 0.06 -19.22
C VAL A 18 -3.22 1.40 -19.68
N THR A 19 -2.07 1.40 -20.35
CA THR A 19 -1.38 2.63 -20.76
C THR A 19 -1.14 2.64 -22.26
N ASP A 20 -1.23 3.83 -22.84
CA ASP A 20 -0.79 4.12 -24.21
C ASP A 20 0.23 5.26 -24.15
N SER A 21 1.36 5.09 -24.81
CA SER A 21 2.46 6.07 -24.87
C SER A 21 2.56 6.78 -26.22
N GLY A 22 1.48 6.80 -27.01
CA GLY A 22 1.39 7.55 -28.26
C GLY A 22 1.57 9.07 -28.09
N SER A 23 1.29 9.83 -29.15
CA SER A 23 1.43 11.30 -29.15
C SER A 23 0.50 12.02 -28.16
N GLU A 24 -0.54 11.33 -27.68
CA GLU A 24 -1.39 11.74 -26.58
C GLU A 24 -1.47 10.56 -25.61
N PRO A 25 -0.64 10.52 -24.55
CA PRO A 25 -0.60 9.39 -23.64
C PRO A 25 -1.95 9.16 -22.96
N ARG A 26 -2.32 7.89 -22.75
CA ARG A 26 -3.60 7.51 -22.14
C ARG A 26 -3.43 6.56 -20.97
N LEU A 27 -4.31 6.68 -19.98
CA LEU A 27 -4.47 5.75 -18.87
C LEU A 27 -5.92 5.26 -18.87
N HIS A 28 -6.14 3.95 -19.05
CA HIS A 28 -7.47 3.35 -19.22
C HIS A 28 -8.34 4.07 -20.28
N GLY A 29 -7.69 4.57 -21.33
CA GLY A 29 -8.35 5.31 -22.42
C GLY A 29 -8.51 6.82 -22.17
N TYR A 30 -8.30 7.33 -20.96
CA TYR A 30 -8.38 8.77 -20.64
C TYR A 30 -7.08 9.48 -20.98
N ALA A 31 -7.16 10.67 -21.58
CA ALA A 31 -5.98 11.43 -21.99
C ALA A 31 -5.25 12.02 -20.78
N VAL A 32 -3.97 11.71 -20.62
CA VAL A 32 -3.21 12.08 -19.41
C VAL A 32 -3.02 13.59 -19.32
N GLU A 33 -2.60 14.23 -20.41
CA GLU A 33 -2.16 15.63 -20.39
C GLU A 33 -3.32 16.63 -20.55
N SER A 34 -4.28 16.30 -21.41
CA SER A 34 -5.39 17.19 -21.80
C SER A 34 -6.63 17.07 -20.91
N ASP A 35 -6.77 15.97 -20.15
CA ASP A 35 -7.92 15.69 -19.30
C ASP A 35 -7.47 15.41 -17.85
N LEU A 36 -6.78 14.29 -17.64
CA LEU A 36 -6.45 13.81 -16.29
C LEU A 36 -5.64 14.81 -15.46
N ALA A 37 -4.59 15.40 -16.02
CA ALA A 37 -3.73 16.37 -15.33
C ALA A 37 -4.43 17.69 -15.00
N VAL A 38 -5.54 18.00 -15.67
CA VAL A 38 -6.30 19.25 -15.49
C VAL A 38 -7.39 19.08 -14.44
N HIS A 39 -8.02 17.91 -14.39
CA HIS A 39 -9.25 17.68 -13.64
C HIS A 39 -9.10 16.79 -12.41
N TYR A 40 -8.02 16.02 -12.29
CA TYR A 40 -7.86 15.02 -11.24
C TYR A 40 -6.56 15.19 -10.48
N SER A 41 -6.63 14.97 -9.17
CA SER A 41 -5.49 14.92 -8.26
C SER A 41 -4.72 13.60 -8.41
N PHE A 42 -3.47 13.59 -7.94
CA PHE A 42 -2.64 12.39 -8.00
C PHE A 42 -3.26 11.14 -7.31
N PRO A 43 -3.88 11.23 -6.12
CA PRO A 43 -4.61 10.10 -5.53
C PRO A 43 -5.74 9.58 -6.43
N GLU A 44 -6.48 10.45 -7.13
CA GLU A 44 -7.53 10.04 -8.05
C GLU A 44 -6.96 9.31 -9.26
N LEU A 45 -5.80 9.74 -9.78
CA LEU A 45 -5.09 9.02 -10.84
C LEU A 45 -4.63 7.63 -10.38
N CYS A 46 -4.12 7.50 -9.15
CA CYS A 46 -3.80 6.19 -8.58
C CYS A 46 -5.04 5.30 -8.47
N LEU A 47 -6.18 5.87 -8.04
CA LEU A 47 -7.42 5.11 -7.92
C LEU A 47 -7.97 4.69 -9.28
N LEU A 48 -7.92 5.55 -10.30
CA LEU A 48 -8.21 5.22 -11.69
C LEU A 48 -7.31 4.08 -12.19
N ALA A 49 -6.00 4.17 -11.96
CA ALA A 49 -5.07 3.11 -12.38
C ALA A 49 -5.42 1.75 -11.73
N LEU A 50 -5.83 1.76 -10.47
CA LEU A 50 -6.17 0.57 -9.67
C LEU A 50 -7.55 -0.03 -9.96
N THR A 51 -8.50 0.78 -10.44
CA THR A 51 -9.91 0.37 -10.61
C THR A 51 -10.37 0.33 -12.06
N GLY A 52 -9.70 1.04 -12.97
CA GLY A 52 -10.09 1.16 -14.38
C GLY A 52 -11.15 2.23 -14.66
N GLU A 53 -11.69 2.88 -13.62
CA GLU A 53 -12.80 3.83 -13.73
C GLU A 53 -12.46 5.14 -13.02
N LEU A 54 -13.02 6.25 -13.52
CA LEU A 54 -12.88 7.55 -12.85
C LEU A 54 -13.62 7.50 -11.51
N PRO A 55 -12.98 7.90 -10.40
CA PRO A 55 -13.62 7.84 -9.09
C PRO A 55 -14.70 8.91 -8.97
N SER A 56 -15.79 8.57 -8.26
CA SER A 56 -16.69 9.60 -7.73
C SER A 56 -15.97 10.46 -6.68
N GLU A 57 -16.45 11.69 -6.45
CA GLU A 57 -15.91 12.59 -5.41
C GLU A 57 -15.81 11.90 -4.04
N ARG A 58 -16.82 11.08 -3.72
CA ARG A 58 -16.87 10.26 -2.50
C ARG A 58 -15.70 9.28 -2.43
N GLN A 59 -15.46 8.52 -3.50
CA GLN A 59 -14.38 7.55 -3.56
C GLN A 59 -13.00 8.23 -3.51
N ALA A 60 -12.85 9.33 -4.25
CA ALA A 60 -11.65 10.14 -4.28
C ALA A 60 -11.28 10.65 -2.88
N HIS A 61 -12.25 11.25 -2.17
CA HIS A 61 -12.07 11.76 -0.81
C HIS A 61 -11.70 10.63 0.17
N ALA A 62 -12.48 9.54 0.18
CA ALA A 62 -12.22 8.40 1.05
C ALA A 62 -10.82 7.81 0.83
N PHE A 63 -10.40 7.68 -0.44
CA PHE A 63 -9.07 7.20 -0.78
C PHE A 63 -7.96 8.15 -0.31
N GLY A 64 -8.09 9.45 -0.58
CA GLY A 64 -7.12 10.46 -0.14
C GLY A 64 -6.94 10.52 1.38
N VAL A 65 -8.04 10.42 2.13
CA VAL A 65 -8.02 10.32 3.60
C VAL A 65 -7.32 9.04 4.04
N ALA A 66 -7.64 7.89 3.44
CA ALA A 66 -7.00 6.62 3.77
C ALA A 66 -5.48 6.65 3.53
N LEU A 67 -5.02 7.16 2.37
CA LEU A 67 -3.59 7.29 2.08
C LEU A 67 -2.88 8.19 3.10
N SER A 68 -3.52 9.29 3.49
CA SER A 68 -2.97 10.21 4.51
C SER A 68 -2.82 9.52 5.86
N PHE A 69 -3.83 8.77 6.30
CA PHE A 69 -3.75 8.01 7.55
C PHE A 69 -2.75 6.86 7.48
N LEU A 70 -2.58 6.22 6.33
CA LEU A 70 -1.61 5.14 6.10
C LEU A 70 -0.16 5.63 6.10
N SER A 71 0.08 6.90 5.76
CA SER A 71 1.43 7.48 5.68
C SER A 71 2.19 7.46 7.01
N GLY A 72 1.51 7.34 8.16
CA GLY A 72 2.19 7.22 9.45
C GLY A 72 2.97 5.91 9.58
N ALA A 73 4.30 6.01 9.73
CA ALA A 73 5.19 4.85 9.85
C ALA A 73 6.30 5.09 10.90
N SER A 74 6.84 4.01 11.46
CA SER A 74 7.96 4.06 12.41
C SER A 74 9.21 3.40 11.85
N VAL A 75 10.39 3.93 12.20
CA VAL A 75 11.69 3.28 11.89
C VAL A 75 11.87 1.93 12.59
N ALA A 76 11.05 1.65 13.61
CA ALA A 76 10.98 0.34 14.25
C ALA A 76 10.29 -0.72 13.36
N GLU A 77 9.63 -0.31 12.29
CA GLU A 77 9.01 -1.25 11.34
C GLU A 77 10.02 -1.74 10.31
N ALA A 78 9.96 -3.04 10.01
CA ALA A 78 10.96 -3.72 9.18
C ALA A 78 11.22 -3.05 7.81
N PRO A 79 10.22 -2.60 7.03
CA PRO A 79 10.49 -1.99 5.71
C PRO A 79 11.26 -0.68 5.82
N LEU A 80 10.92 0.13 6.81
CA LEU A 80 11.53 1.43 7.04
C LEU A 80 12.94 1.28 7.57
N HIS A 81 13.11 0.34 8.51
CA HIS A 81 14.41 -0.06 9.02
C HIS A 81 15.34 -0.56 7.91
N ALA A 82 14.85 -1.46 7.05
CA ALA A 82 15.61 -2.00 5.93
C ALA A 82 16.00 -0.92 4.91
N ALA A 83 15.08 -0.01 4.57
CA ALA A 83 15.38 1.12 3.70
C ALA A 83 16.48 2.01 4.30
N ARG A 84 16.38 2.36 5.57
CA ARG A 84 17.40 3.13 6.28
C ARG A 84 18.74 2.41 6.33
N LEU A 85 18.77 1.11 6.63
CA LEU A 85 19.99 0.30 6.62
C LEU A 85 20.62 0.25 5.23
N SER A 86 19.83 0.08 4.18
CA SER A 86 20.34 0.07 2.80
C SER A 86 21.06 1.38 2.47
N ARG A 87 20.52 2.52 2.94
CA ARG A 87 21.16 3.83 2.78
C ARG A 87 22.47 3.92 3.55
N VAL A 88 22.47 3.50 4.82
CA VAL A 88 23.68 3.43 5.66
C VAL A 88 24.77 2.58 5.01
N CYS A 89 24.41 1.50 4.31
CA CYS A 89 25.32 0.65 3.55
C CYS A 89 25.80 1.28 2.23
N GLY A 90 25.39 2.50 1.91
CA GLY A 90 25.83 3.23 0.72
C GLY A 90 25.01 2.96 -0.54
N ALA A 91 23.81 2.37 -0.42
CA ALA A 91 22.95 2.16 -1.57
C ALA A 91 22.60 3.48 -2.28
N THR A 92 22.43 3.39 -3.60
CA THR A 92 21.89 4.47 -4.43
C THR A 92 20.45 4.79 -4.01
N SER A 93 19.92 5.94 -4.47
CA SER A 93 18.51 6.29 -4.24
C SER A 93 17.57 5.20 -4.80
N SER A 94 17.83 4.69 -6.01
CA SER A 94 17.01 3.64 -6.62
C SER A 94 17.08 2.33 -5.82
N GLY A 95 18.25 1.94 -5.32
CA GLY A 95 18.40 0.78 -4.45
C GLY A 95 17.62 0.92 -3.14
N THR A 96 17.69 2.10 -2.52
CA THR A 96 16.95 2.40 -1.29
C THR A 96 15.43 2.38 -1.51
N ILE A 97 14.95 2.97 -2.61
CA ILE A 97 13.54 2.94 -3.01
C ILE A 97 13.08 1.50 -3.27
N GLY A 98 13.89 0.69 -3.96
CA GLY A 98 13.58 -0.72 -4.21
C GLY A 98 13.43 -1.53 -2.94
N VAL A 99 14.37 -1.39 -1.98
CA VAL A 99 14.28 -2.03 -0.66
C VAL A 99 13.02 -1.60 0.10
N ALA A 100 12.72 -0.30 0.10
CA ALA A 100 11.52 0.24 0.72
C ALA A 100 10.24 -0.35 0.10
N ALA A 101 10.14 -0.33 -1.23
CA ALA A 101 8.96 -0.80 -1.97
C ALA A 101 8.71 -2.30 -1.74
N ILE A 102 9.75 -3.14 -1.83
CA ILE A 102 9.64 -4.59 -1.58
C ILE A 102 9.21 -4.85 -0.14
N GLY A 103 9.88 -4.23 0.84
CA GLY A 103 9.54 -4.41 2.25
C GLY A 103 8.10 -3.99 2.56
N LEU A 104 7.66 -2.85 2.03
CA LEU A 104 6.31 -2.34 2.24
C LEU A 104 5.26 -3.24 1.59
N ALA A 105 5.51 -3.73 0.38
CA ALA A 105 4.62 -4.65 -0.32
C ALA A 105 4.47 -5.98 0.45
N GLU A 106 5.58 -6.56 0.92
CA GLU A 106 5.54 -7.79 1.73
C GLU A 106 4.81 -7.58 3.06
N GLN A 107 5.03 -6.44 3.73
CA GLN A 107 4.31 -6.11 4.95
C GLN A 107 2.80 -5.95 4.68
N ALA A 108 2.42 -5.29 3.58
CA ALA A 108 1.02 -5.10 3.20
C ALA A 108 0.35 -6.44 2.87
N ARG A 109 1.02 -7.31 2.10
CA ARG A 109 0.56 -8.66 1.77
C ARG A 109 0.32 -9.50 3.02
N HIS A 110 1.28 -9.51 3.94
CA HIS A 110 1.14 -10.25 5.20
C HIS A 110 -0.03 -9.71 6.03
N LEU A 111 -0.14 -8.39 6.18
CA LEU A 111 -1.23 -7.74 6.90
C LEU A 111 -2.58 -8.09 6.28
N LEU A 112 -2.73 -8.05 4.96
CA LEU A 112 -4.00 -8.36 4.30
C LEU A 112 -4.36 -9.85 4.40
N ALA A 113 -3.36 -10.74 4.42
CA ALA A 113 -3.58 -12.15 4.72
C ALA A 113 -4.12 -12.36 6.14
N GLU A 114 -3.60 -11.63 7.15
CA GLU A 114 -4.15 -11.64 8.51
C GLU A 114 -5.59 -11.09 8.58
N HIS A 115 -6.01 -10.31 7.59
CA HIS A 115 -7.36 -9.71 7.50
C HIS A 115 -8.27 -10.40 6.47
N ALA A 116 -7.95 -11.62 6.03
CA ALA A 116 -8.75 -12.35 5.05
C ALA A 116 -10.24 -12.49 5.43
N GLU A 117 -10.53 -12.72 6.72
CA GLU A 117 -11.92 -12.81 7.23
C GLU A 117 -12.67 -11.48 7.11
N LEU A 118 -12.01 -10.35 7.37
CA LEU A 118 -12.60 -9.02 7.16
C LEU A 118 -12.89 -8.77 5.68
N LEU A 119 -11.99 -9.17 4.79
CA LEU A 119 -12.16 -9.00 3.34
C LEU A 119 -13.34 -9.84 2.82
N ALA A 120 -13.52 -11.07 3.32
CA ALA A 120 -14.70 -11.89 3.02
C ALA A 120 -15.99 -11.20 3.50
N TRP A 121 -15.99 -10.68 4.72
CA TRP A 121 -17.10 -9.93 5.28
C TRP A 121 -17.48 -8.69 4.45
N LEU A 122 -16.48 -7.90 4.04
CA LEU A 122 -16.68 -6.74 3.15
C LEU A 122 -17.20 -7.14 1.76
N GLY A 123 -16.83 -8.33 1.29
CA GLY A 123 -17.21 -8.89 -0.01
C GLY A 123 -18.65 -9.38 -0.12
N GLY A 124 -19.35 -9.59 0.99
CA GLY A 124 -20.76 -9.98 0.93
C GLY A 124 -21.29 -10.80 2.10
N ASP A 125 -20.45 -11.21 3.06
CA ASP A 125 -20.99 -11.95 4.20
C ASP A 125 -21.84 -11.02 5.08
N THR A 126 -23.05 -11.48 5.38
CA THR A 126 -24.02 -10.78 6.24
C THR A 126 -23.87 -11.16 7.72
N GLY A 127 -22.79 -11.87 8.07
CA GLY A 127 -22.47 -12.24 9.45
C GLY A 127 -22.06 -11.05 10.31
N PRO A 128 -21.82 -11.27 11.62
CA PRO A 128 -21.27 -10.26 12.49
C PRO A 128 -19.87 -9.83 12.01
N PHE A 129 -19.46 -8.62 12.41
CA PHE A 129 -18.10 -8.15 12.17
C PHE A 129 -17.08 -9.06 12.89
N PRO A 130 -15.96 -9.46 12.26
CA PRO A 130 -14.99 -10.35 12.89
C PRO A 130 -14.37 -9.76 14.17
N GLU A 131 -14.61 -10.41 15.32
CA GLU A 131 -14.22 -9.90 16.64
C GLU A 131 -12.71 -9.63 16.77
N ARG A 132 -11.88 -10.46 16.13
CA ARG A 132 -10.41 -10.33 16.14
C ARG A 132 -9.90 -9.02 15.53
N HIS A 133 -10.76 -8.32 14.78
CA HIS A 133 -10.43 -7.08 14.10
C HIS A 133 -10.99 -5.84 14.81
N LEU A 134 -11.60 -6.00 15.98
CA LEU A 134 -12.06 -4.90 16.84
C LEU A 134 -10.88 -4.16 17.49
N ALA A 135 -11.09 -2.90 17.84
CA ALA A 135 -10.11 -2.09 18.54
C ALA A 135 -9.83 -2.68 19.94
N THR A 136 -8.56 -2.77 20.31
CA THR A 136 -8.13 -3.35 21.59
C THR A 136 -7.67 -2.30 22.60
N SER A 137 -7.61 -1.03 22.20
CA SER A 137 -7.15 0.06 23.04
C SER A 137 -7.87 1.38 22.75
N ALA A 138 -7.97 2.25 23.76
CA ALA A 138 -8.54 3.59 23.61
C ALA A 138 -7.80 4.45 22.54
N ARG A 139 -6.50 4.20 22.34
CA ARG A 139 -5.71 4.87 21.30
C ARG A 139 -6.19 4.51 19.90
N GLU A 140 -6.54 3.23 19.66
CA GLU A 140 -7.09 2.79 18.39
C GLU A 140 -8.47 3.40 18.16
N VAL A 141 -9.35 3.34 19.16
CA VAL A 141 -10.69 3.96 19.11
C VAL A 141 -10.58 5.43 18.72
N ALA A 142 -9.77 6.22 19.43
CA ALA A 142 -9.57 7.63 19.14
C ALA A 142 -8.97 7.87 17.74
N SER A 143 -8.18 6.93 17.21
CA SER A 143 -7.67 7.02 15.84
C SER A 143 -8.75 6.77 14.80
N VAL A 144 -9.68 5.85 15.05
CA VAL A 144 -10.80 5.55 14.16
C VAL A 144 -11.85 6.65 14.20
N GLU A 145 -12.07 7.28 15.35
CA GLU A 145 -12.92 8.47 15.47
C GLU A 145 -12.40 9.63 14.61
N ARG A 146 -11.09 9.91 14.67
CA ARG A 146 -10.46 10.92 13.79
C ARG A 146 -10.57 10.56 12.31
N LEU A 147 -10.47 9.28 11.97
CA LEU A 147 -10.68 8.80 10.61
C LEU A 147 -12.12 9.06 10.15
N GLY A 148 -13.11 8.67 10.96
CA GLY A 148 -14.53 8.92 10.69
C GLY A 148 -14.85 10.41 10.53
N ALA A 149 -14.30 11.26 11.42
CA ALA A 149 -14.46 12.71 11.33
C ALA A 149 -13.85 13.30 10.04
N ALA A 150 -12.69 12.80 9.61
CA ALA A 150 -12.06 13.24 8.37
C ALA A 150 -12.82 12.79 7.10
N LEU A 151 -13.49 11.63 7.15
CA LEU A 151 -14.34 11.15 6.05
C LEU A 151 -15.61 11.99 5.92
N GLY A 152 -16.23 12.38 7.05
CA GLY A 152 -17.46 13.18 7.06
C GLY A 152 -18.72 12.42 6.65
N GLU A 153 -18.61 11.13 6.31
CA GLU A 153 -19.70 10.27 5.86
C GLU A 153 -19.54 8.83 6.34
N PRO A 154 -20.63 8.04 6.41
CA PRO A 154 -20.57 6.68 6.90
C PRO A 154 -19.83 5.75 5.92
N VAL A 155 -18.90 4.96 6.47
CA VAL A 155 -18.21 3.85 5.81
C VAL A 155 -18.58 2.55 6.52
N ARG A 156 -18.98 1.53 5.75
CA ARG A 156 -19.32 0.20 6.25
C ARG A 156 -18.18 -0.35 7.12
N GLY A 157 -18.51 -0.84 8.31
CA GLY A 157 -17.54 -1.43 9.25
C GLY A 157 -16.95 -0.44 10.26
N LEU A 158 -16.99 0.88 10.03
CA LEU A 158 -16.46 1.84 11.01
C LEU A 158 -17.31 1.94 12.29
N CYS A 159 -18.62 1.69 12.19
CA CYS A 159 -19.52 1.66 13.34
C CYS A 159 -19.28 0.46 14.27
N GLU A 160 -18.55 -0.56 13.80
CA GLU A 160 -18.26 -1.78 14.54
C GLU A 160 -17.10 -1.61 15.53
N ASN A 161 -16.55 -0.40 15.69
CA ASN A 161 -15.34 -0.13 16.47
C ASN A 161 -14.12 -0.99 16.04
N PRO A 162 -13.76 -0.98 14.75
CA PRO A 162 -12.63 -1.76 14.24
C PRO A 162 -11.29 -1.24 14.79
N SER A 163 -10.27 -2.10 14.77
CA SER A 163 -8.87 -1.69 14.93
C SER A 163 -8.48 -0.68 13.85
N ARG A 164 -7.40 0.08 14.06
CA ARG A 164 -6.98 1.10 13.08
C ARG A 164 -6.71 0.49 11.69
N ARG A 165 -6.14 -0.72 11.64
CA ARG A 165 -5.82 -1.41 10.37
C ARG A 165 -7.09 -1.86 9.66
N ALA A 166 -8.01 -2.50 10.39
CA ALA A 166 -9.30 -2.93 9.85
C ALA A 166 -10.13 -1.74 9.36
N ALA A 167 -10.13 -0.62 10.09
CA ALA A 167 -10.79 0.62 9.68
C ALA A 167 -10.27 1.13 8.32
N LEU A 168 -8.95 1.17 8.13
CA LEU A 168 -8.35 1.62 6.87
C LEU A 168 -8.66 0.68 5.70
N ILE A 169 -8.70 -0.64 5.94
CA ILE A 169 -9.17 -1.61 4.95
C ILE A 169 -10.63 -1.34 4.55
N CYS A 170 -11.51 -1.09 5.53
CA CYS A 170 -12.91 -0.75 5.27
C CYS A 170 -13.04 0.51 4.41
N VAL A 171 -12.24 1.54 4.66
CA VAL A 171 -12.24 2.79 3.88
C VAL A 171 -11.73 2.56 2.47
N LEU A 172 -10.58 1.90 2.29
CA LEU A 172 -10.05 1.55 0.97
C LEU A 172 -11.02 0.69 0.17
N TRP A 173 -11.72 -0.24 0.84
CA TRP A 173 -12.82 -0.98 0.23
C TRP A 173 -13.96 -0.04 -0.16
N SER A 174 -14.42 0.86 0.70
CA SER A 174 -15.46 1.81 0.30
C SER A 174 -15.07 2.71 -0.87
N ALA A 175 -13.77 2.99 -1.06
CA ALA A 175 -13.24 3.73 -2.21
C ALA A 175 -13.24 2.94 -3.53
N GLY A 176 -13.46 1.62 -3.50
CA GLY A 176 -13.57 0.79 -4.71
C GLY A 176 -12.47 -0.27 -4.88
N LEU A 177 -11.51 -0.36 -3.96
CA LEU A 177 -10.46 -1.37 -4.03
C LEU A 177 -11.04 -2.74 -3.61
N ARG A 178 -11.26 -3.62 -4.58
CA ARG A 178 -11.92 -4.94 -4.39
C ARG A 178 -10.97 -6.13 -4.38
N SER A 179 -9.70 -5.92 -4.73
CA SER A 179 -8.70 -7.00 -4.78
C SER A 179 -7.62 -6.81 -3.71
N PRO A 180 -7.06 -7.90 -3.15
CA PRO A 180 -5.90 -7.83 -2.28
C PRO A 180 -4.74 -7.07 -2.92
N ALA A 181 -4.42 -7.35 -4.19
CA ALA A 181 -3.33 -6.68 -4.90
C ALA A 181 -3.50 -5.15 -4.98
N SER A 182 -4.72 -4.66 -5.23
CA SER A 182 -4.98 -3.22 -5.26
C SER A 182 -4.86 -2.59 -3.87
N LEU A 183 -5.27 -3.30 -2.81
CA LEU A 183 -5.09 -2.86 -1.41
C LEU A 183 -3.60 -2.85 -1.00
N GLU A 184 -2.84 -3.87 -1.40
CA GLU A 184 -1.39 -3.97 -1.16
C GLU A 184 -0.66 -2.78 -1.79
N LEU A 185 -0.99 -2.46 -3.04
CA LEU A 185 -0.39 -1.35 -3.76
C LEU A 185 -0.78 0.00 -3.13
N ALA A 186 -2.04 0.21 -2.75
CA ALA A 186 -2.46 1.43 -2.04
C ALA A 186 -1.70 1.63 -0.72
N TRP A 187 -1.54 0.56 0.06
CA TRP A 187 -0.78 0.59 1.32
C TRP A 187 0.69 0.90 1.09
N THR A 188 1.28 0.32 0.05
CA THR A 188 2.68 0.53 -0.35
C THR A 188 2.90 1.98 -0.80
N LEU A 189 2.06 2.48 -1.70
CA LEU A 189 2.12 3.84 -2.23
C LEU A 189 1.99 4.89 -1.14
N ALA A 190 1.07 4.71 -0.19
CA ALA A 190 0.87 5.64 0.92
C ALA A 190 2.12 5.83 1.79
N ARG A 191 2.96 4.80 1.88
CA ARG A 191 4.07 4.74 2.84
C ARG A 191 5.43 4.89 2.21
N LEU A 192 5.55 4.68 0.90
CA LEU A 192 6.82 4.77 0.19
C LEU A 192 7.49 6.14 0.34
N PRO A 193 6.78 7.29 0.20
CA PRO A 193 7.41 8.60 0.32
C PRO A 193 8.04 8.85 1.70
N VAL A 194 7.30 8.54 2.79
CA VAL A 194 7.81 8.73 4.15
C VAL A 194 8.95 7.76 4.47
N THR A 195 8.89 6.55 3.93
CA THR A 195 9.91 5.52 4.11
C THR A 195 11.22 5.96 3.47
N PHE A 196 11.14 6.45 2.24
CA PHE A 196 12.30 6.98 1.54
C PHE A 196 12.83 8.27 2.20
N ALA A 197 11.95 9.16 2.66
CA ALA A 197 12.33 10.38 3.36
C ALA A 197 13.11 10.08 4.66
N GLU A 198 12.64 9.13 5.47
CA GLU A 198 13.34 8.70 6.68
C GLU A 198 14.70 8.06 6.34
N ALA A 199 14.76 7.19 5.32
CA ALA A 199 16.03 6.64 4.87
C ALA A 199 16.99 7.74 4.39
N ARG A 200 16.48 8.81 3.76
CA ARG A 200 17.25 9.97 3.30
C ARG A 200 17.72 10.90 4.42
N ALA A 201 17.17 10.78 5.62
CA ALA A 201 17.56 11.57 6.79
C ALA A 201 18.95 11.17 7.35
N VAL A 202 19.51 10.05 6.89
CA VAL A 202 20.87 9.63 7.21
C VAL A 202 21.82 9.74 6.01
N ALA A 203 23.10 9.99 6.30
CA ALA A 203 24.14 10.04 5.27
C ALA A 203 24.39 8.64 4.69
N PRO A 204 24.66 8.53 3.37
CA PRO A 204 25.08 7.27 2.78
C PRO A 204 26.43 6.82 3.34
N ALA A 205 26.66 5.51 3.41
CA ALA A 205 27.91 4.91 3.86
C ALA A 205 28.32 5.30 5.31
N SER A 206 27.36 5.74 6.14
CA SER A 206 27.62 6.17 7.52
C SER A 206 27.34 5.06 8.54
N LEU A 207 28.03 3.93 8.39
CA LEU A 207 27.83 2.75 9.27
C LEU A 207 28.03 3.07 10.76
N ARG A 208 28.84 4.09 11.08
CA ARG A 208 29.09 4.55 12.45
C ARG A 208 27.84 5.11 13.15
N ASP A 209 26.88 5.60 12.37
CA ASP A 209 25.63 6.18 12.90
C ASP A 209 24.54 5.12 13.13
N TYR A 210 24.81 3.86 12.75
CA TYR A 210 23.86 2.78 12.92
C TYR A 210 24.05 2.09 14.28
N PRO A 211 22.98 1.95 15.09
CA PRO A 211 23.07 1.33 16.39
C PRO A 211 23.29 -0.19 16.25
N MET A 212 24.56 -0.61 16.28
CA MET A 212 24.98 -2.03 16.18
C MET A 212 24.84 -2.82 17.49
N ASN A 213 24.45 -2.17 18.59
CA ASN A 213 24.21 -2.84 19.87
C ASN A 213 22.85 -3.56 19.84
N THR A 214 22.76 -4.63 19.06
CA THR A 214 21.66 -5.60 19.15
C THR A 214 21.94 -6.57 20.31
N PRO A 215 20.90 -7.13 20.96
CA PRO A 215 21.09 -8.24 21.89
C PRO A 215 21.93 -9.36 21.23
N PRO A 216 22.83 -10.03 21.97
CA PRO A 216 23.63 -11.12 21.41
C PRO A 216 22.70 -12.23 20.90
N PHE A 217 22.88 -12.63 19.64
CA PHE A 217 22.21 -13.81 19.08
C PHE A 217 23.03 -15.06 19.40
N VAL A 218 22.40 -16.07 19.98
CA VAL A 218 23.00 -17.39 20.18
C VAL A 218 22.47 -18.31 19.08
N TYR A 219 23.38 -18.86 18.28
CA TYR A 219 23.04 -19.88 17.31
C TYR A 219 22.77 -21.21 18.03
N GLU A 220 21.54 -21.69 17.99
CA GLU A 220 21.21 -23.06 18.37
C GLU A 220 21.36 -23.96 17.14
N PRO A 221 22.36 -24.88 17.10
CA PRO A 221 22.49 -25.80 15.98
C PRO A 221 21.27 -26.72 15.89
N PRO A 222 20.82 -27.07 14.68
CA PRO A 222 19.73 -28.03 14.50
C PRO A 222 20.10 -29.38 15.12
N THR A 223 19.17 -29.96 15.88
CA THR A 223 19.24 -31.31 16.44
C THR A 223 19.03 -32.39 15.39
#